data_AF-A0A963XAT3-F1
#
_entry.id   AF-A0A963XAT3-F1
#
_cell.length_a   1.000
_cell.length_b   1.000
_cell.length_c   1.000
_cell.angle_alpha   90.00
_cell.angle_beta   90.00
_cell.angle_gamma   90.00
#
_symmetry.space_group_name_H-M   'P 1'
#
loop_
_entity.id
_entity.type
_entity.pdbx_description
1 polymer ?
#
loop_
_entity_poly.entity_id
_entity_poly.type
_entity_poly.pdbx_seq_one_letter_code
_entity_poly.pdbx_strand_id
1 'polypeptide(L)'
;ILVRAWLAVYRPADLGRVVMLAPPNRGSELIDFAEDYAFLSRLLGPAGMELGTGSASEPNSLGPAGFELGVIAGDVSFNPIYSWVIGGKDDGKVSVASTRIGGMTDHIVLPTSHTFIMNNPRVMAEVLEFLQNGRFDHMMTLSEALKRIWG
;
A
#
# COMPACT_ATOMS: atom_id res chain seq x y z
N ILE A 1 -1.72 -7.48 -0.17
CA ILE A 1 -2.14 -8.48 0.83
C ILE A 1 -1.85 -9.90 0.36
N LEU A 2 -2.24 -10.26 -0.88
CA LEU A 2 -1.96 -11.59 -1.46
C LEU A 2 -0.50 -12.04 -1.33
N VAL A 3 0.47 -11.15 -1.56
CA VAL A 3 1.90 -11.46 -1.38
C VAL A 3 2.21 -11.89 0.06
N ARG A 4 1.67 -11.20 1.07
CA ARG A 4 1.84 -11.57 2.48
C ARG A 4 1.16 -12.91 2.78
N ALA A 5 -0.03 -13.14 2.23
CA ALA A 5 -0.78 -14.39 2.39
C ALA A 5 0.01 -15.58 1.82
N TRP A 6 0.51 -15.41 0.59
CA TRP A 6 1.30 -16.43 -0.09
C TRP A 6 2.62 -16.71 0.65
N LEU A 7 3.33 -15.66 1.09
CA LEU A 7 4.59 -15.79 1.84
C LEU A 7 4.44 -16.32 3.27
N ALA A 8 3.22 -16.32 3.82
CA ALA A 8 2.94 -16.97 5.10
C ALA A 8 2.91 -18.50 4.98
N VAL A 9 2.50 -19.02 3.81
CA VAL A 9 2.39 -20.46 3.54
C VAL A 9 3.63 -20.99 2.81
N TYR A 10 4.15 -20.21 1.86
CA TYR A 10 5.28 -20.58 1.00
C TYR A 10 6.43 -19.61 1.16
N ARG A 11 7.58 -20.08 1.64
CA ARG A 11 8.80 -19.27 1.75
C ARG A 11 9.88 -19.77 0.79
N PRO A 12 10.01 -19.15 -0.40
CA PRO A 12 11.11 -19.45 -1.31
C PRO A 12 12.47 -19.22 -0.62
N ALA A 13 13.42 -20.12 -0.86
CA ALA A 13 14.77 -20.00 -0.29
C ALA A 13 15.54 -18.79 -0.84
N ASP A 14 15.17 -18.33 -2.04
CA ASP A 14 15.72 -17.21 -2.78
C ASP A 14 14.84 -15.95 -2.71
N LEU A 15 13.95 -15.86 -1.70
CA LEU A 15 13.15 -14.66 -1.49
C LEU A 15 14.05 -13.45 -1.23
N GLY A 16 14.01 -12.50 -2.16
CA GLY A 16 14.66 -11.20 -2.00
C GLY A 16 13.82 -10.20 -1.20
N ARG A 17 13.94 -8.93 -1.56
CA ARG A 17 13.19 -7.81 -0.95
C ARG A 17 11.84 -7.64 -1.63
N VAL A 18 10.82 -7.27 -0.85
CA VAL A 18 9.46 -7.03 -1.34
C VAL A 18 9.09 -5.57 -1.13
N VAL A 19 8.48 -4.95 -2.14
CA VAL A 19 7.88 -3.62 -2.01
C VAL A 19 6.37 -3.72 -2.24
N MET A 20 5.59 -3.13 -1.35
CA MET A 20 4.13 -2.98 -1.52
C MET A 20 3.76 -1.50 -1.68
N LEU A 21 2.92 -1.22 -2.68
CA LEU A 21 2.42 0.11 -2.99
C LEU A 21 0.98 0.26 -2.47
N ALA A 22 0.75 1.23 -1.59
CA ALA A 22 -0.53 1.51 -0.94
C ALA A 22 -1.31 0.25 -0.46
N PRO A 23 -0.68 -0.71 0.25
CA PRO A 23 -1.37 -1.92 0.65
C PRO A 23 -2.37 -1.65 1.79
N PRO A 24 -3.61 -2.16 1.74
CA PRO A 24 -4.51 -2.09 2.89
C PRO A 24 -4.17 -3.17 3.94
N ASN A 25 -2.99 -3.06 4.58
CA ASN A 25 -2.43 -4.12 5.42
C ASN A 25 -3.25 -4.45 6.68
N ARG A 26 -4.17 -3.57 7.08
CA ARG A 26 -5.12 -3.75 8.18
C ARG A 26 -6.57 -3.97 7.71
N GLY A 27 -6.73 -4.46 6.47
CA GLY A 27 -8.03 -4.46 5.79
C GLY A 27 -8.32 -3.13 5.11
N SER A 28 -9.45 -3.06 4.40
CA SER A 28 -9.87 -1.90 3.63
C SER A 28 -10.94 -1.12 4.39
N GLU A 29 -10.61 0.07 4.89
CA GLU A 29 -11.57 1.02 5.50
C GLU A 29 -12.74 1.36 4.55
N LEU A 30 -12.55 1.19 3.23
CA LEU A 30 -13.60 1.36 2.21
C LEU A 30 -14.70 0.29 2.26
N ILE A 31 -14.45 -0.89 2.83
CA ILE A 31 -15.45 -1.96 2.89
C ILE A 31 -16.41 -1.74 4.06
N ASP A 32 -15.92 -1.21 5.20
CA ASP A 32 -16.77 -0.77 6.31
C ASP A 32 -17.78 0.30 5.84
N PHE A 33 -17.36 1.20 4.94
CA PHE A 33 -18.23 2.21 4.35
C PHE A 33 -19.09 1.72 3.17
N ALA A 34 -18.71 0.62 2.53
CA ALA A 34 -19.47 0.03 1.42
C ALA A 34 -20.69 -0.75 1.90
N GLU A 35 -20.71 -1.23 3.16
CA GLU A 35 -21.91 -1.81 3.76
C GLU A 35 -23.08 -0.80 3.85
N ASP A 36 -22.78 0.49 4.04
CA ASP A 36 -23.79 1.55 4.12
C ASP A 36 -24.21 2.13 2.75
N TYR A 37 -23.47 1.85 1.66
CA TYR A 37 -23.73 2.44 0.34
C TYR A 37 -23.52 1.45 -0.82
N ALA A 38 -24.63 0.87 -1.29
CA ALA A 38 -24.72 -0.14 -2.36
C ALA A 38 -24.09 0.23 -3.73
N PHE A 39 -23.68 1.48 -3.95
CA PHE A 39 -22.96 1.87 -5.16
C PHE A 39 -21.47 1.49 -5.13
N LEU A 40 -20.86 1.45 -3.94
CA LEU A 40 -19.44 1.13 -3.75
C LEU A 40 -19.15 -0.36 -3.98
N SER A 41 -20.07 -1.25 -3.60
CA SER A 41 -19.98 -2.69 -3.86
C SER A 41 -19.96 -3.04 -5.35
N ARG A 42 -20.69 -2.29 -6.18
CA ARG A 42 -20.68 -2.43 -7.65
C ARG A 42 -19.38 -1.93 -8.28
N LEU A 43 -18.69 -0.99 -7.64
CA LEU A 43 -17.43 -0.40 -8.13
C LEU A 43 -16.20 -1.25 -7.76
N LEU A 44 -16.23 -1.89 -6.58
CA LEU A 44 -15.16 -2.73 -6.05
C LEU A 44 -15.09 -4.12 -6.69
N GLY A 45 -16.22 -4.60 -7.22
CA GLY A 45 -16.33 -5.94 -7.81
C GLY A 45 -16.16 -7.06 -6.78
N PRO A 46 -16.21 -8.34 -7.21
CA PRO A 46 -16.21 -9.49 -6.30
C PRO A 46 -14.94 -9.57 -5.42
N ALA A 47 -13.78 -9.18 -5.96
CA ALA A 47 -12.50 -9.21 -5.25
C ALA A 47 -12.43 -8.17 -4.11
N GLY A 48 -13.19 -7.07 -4.19
CA GLY A 48 -13.29 -6.12 -3.09
C GLY A 48 -14.10 -6.63 -1.91
N MET A 49 -15.05 -7.57 -2.13
CA MET A 49 -15.84 -8.17 -1.05
C MET A 49 -15.05 -9.21 -0.22
N GLU A 50 -14.02 -9.83 -0.81
CA GLU A 50 -13.13 -10.79 -0.12
C GLU A 50 -12.06 -10.11 0.74
N LEU A 51 -11.91 -8.78 0.65
CA LEU A 51 -10.91 -7.99 1.37
C LEU A 51 -11.45 -7.28 2.62
N GLY A 52 -12.59 -7.73 3.15
CA GLY A 52 -13.27 -7.14 4.31
C GLY A 52 -12.37 -6.95 5.55
N THR A 53 -12.85 -6.18 6.50
CA THR A 53 -12.19 -5.78 7.77
C THR A 53 -12.59 -6.64 8.97
N GLY A 54 -13.51 -7.60 8.78
CA GLY A 54 -13.90 -8.55 9.83
C GLY A 54 -12.69 -9.23 10.47
N SER A 55 -12.78 -9.58 11.74
CA SER A 55 -11.69 -10.25 12.49
C SER A 55 -11.26 -11.61 11.91
N ALA A 56 -12.08 -12.17 11.01
CA ALA A 56 -11.81 -13.37 10.24
C ALA A 56 -11.27 -13.09 8.82
N SER A 57 -11.01 -11.82 8.46
CA SER A 57 -10.48 -11.50 7.15
C SER A 57 -9.00 -11.85 7.05
N GLU A 58 -8.64 -12.50 5.95
CA GLU A 58 -7.27 -12.94 5.62
C GLU A 58 -6.17 -11.89 5.91
N PRO A 59 -6.33 -10.58 5.64
CA PRO A 59 -5.30 -9.59 5.98
C PRO A 59 -4.99 -9.50 7.48
N ASN A 60 -5.99 -9.70 8.34
CA ASN A 60 -5.92 -9.52 9.79
C ASN A 60 -5.45 -10.79 10.52
N SER A 61 -5.59 -11.96 9.92
CA SER A 61 -4.98 -13.21 10.40
C SER A 61 -3.49 -13.32 10.04
N LEU A 62 -3.02 -12.54 9.06
CA LEU A 62 -1.61 -12.49 8.69
C LEU A 62 -0.83 -11.67 9.71
N GLY A 63 0.07 -12.35 10.44
CA GLY A 63 0.99 -11.74 11.40
C GLY A 63 1.96 -10.72 10.78
N PRO A 64 2.94 -10.23 11.57
CA PRO A 64 3.91 -9.25 11.11
C PRO A 64 4.70 -9.76 9.89
N ALA A 65 5.25 -8.85 9.09
CA ALA A 65 6.13 -9.21 7.99
C ALA A 65 7.39 -9.90 8.53
N GLY A 66 7.66 -11.11 8.05
CA GLY A 66 8.83 -11.91 8.42
C GLY A 66 9.89 -11.96 7.32
N PHE A 67 9.93 -10.94 6.46
CA PHE A 67 10.83 -10.76 5.32
C PHE A 67 11.05 -9.26 5.13
N GLU A 68 12.07 -8.88 4.34
CA GLU A 68 12.38 -7.46 4.09
C GLU A 68 11.29 -6.81 3.25
N LEU A 69 10.44 -6.03 3.92
CA LEU A 69 9.24 -5.42 3.35
C LEU A 69 9.36 -3.90 3.41
N GLY A 70 9.38 -3.28 2.23
CA GLY A 70 9.21 -1.84 2.05
C GLY A 70 7.77 -1.51 1.73
N VAL A 71 7.22 -0.47 2.35
CA VAL A 71 5.87 0.01 2.06
C VAL A 71 5.90 1.47 1.62
N ILE A 72 5.32 1.76 0.46
CA ILE A 72 5.14 3.13 -0.04
C ILE A 72 3.65 3.50 0.04
N ALA A 73 3.33 4.58 0.74
CA ALA A 73 1.97 5.10 0.85
C ALA A 73 1.80 6.43 0.07
N GLY A 74 0.60 6.68 -0.45
CA GLY A 74 0.21 7.98 -0.99
C GLY A 74 -0.53 8.84 0.05
N ASP A 75 -0.50 10.16 -0.12
CA ASP A 75 -1.28 11.11 0.71
C ASP A 75 -2.03 12.20 -0.08
N VAL A 76 -2.30 11.96 -1.37
CA VAL A 76 -3.07 12.90 -2.22
C VAL A 76 -4.41 12.31 -2.63
N SER A 77 -5.49 12.99 -2.26
CA SER A 77 -6.87 12.65 -2.60
C SER A 77 -7.48 13.73 -3.49
N PHE A 78 -7.95 13.35 -4.67
CA PHE A 78 -8.52 14.31 -5.64
C PHE A 78 -9.99 14.66 -5.40
N ASN A 79 -10.69 13.92 -4.54
CA ASN A 79 -12.10 14.15 -4.27
C ASN A 79 -12.36 14.21 -2.75
N PRO A 80 -12.74 15.39 -2.20
CA PRO A 80 -12.93 15.60 -0.77
C PRO A 80 -14.08 14.78 -0.16
N ILE A 81 -14.97 14.18 -0.97
CA ILE A 81 -16.03 13.29 -0.47
C ILE A 81 -15.45 11.96 0.07
N TYR A 82 -14.35 11.46 -0.52
CA TYR A 82 -13.72 10.21 -0.07
C TYR A 82 -12.84 10.40 1.18
N SER A 83 -12.23 11.57 1.37
CA SER A 83 -11.42 11.88 2.56
C SER A 83 -12.25 12.19 3.82
N TRP A 84 -13.57 12.39 3.68
CA TRP A 84 -14.47 12.49 4.86
C TRP A 84 -14.72 11.13 5.53
N VAL A 85 -14.48 10.06 4.78
CA VAL A 85 -14.67 8.66 5.19
C VAL A 85 -13.40 8.09 5.77
N ILE A 86 -12.25 8.44 5.18
CA ILE A 86 -10.95 7.93 5.56
C ILE A 86 -10.32 8.86 6.60
N GLY A 87 -10.13 8.36 7.83
CA GLY A 87 -9.54 9.14 8.90
C GLY A 87 -8.05 9.44 8.66
N GLY A 88 -7.69 10.72 8.53
CA GLY A 88 -6.29 11.17 8.45
C GLY A 88 -5.78 11.33 7.01
N LYS A 89 -4.47 11.12 6.79
CA LYS A 89 -3.86 11.20 5.45
C LYS A 89 -4.20 9.96 4.64
N ASP A 90 -4.58 10.14 3.38
CA ASP A 90 -5.00 9.07 2.49
C ASP A 90 -4.68 9.37 1.02
N ASP A 91 -4.71 8.33 0.17
CA ASP A 91 -4.45 8.44 -1.26
C ASP A 91 -5.73 8.42 -2.13
N GLY A 92 -6.88 8.61 -1.50
CA GLY A 92 -8.22 8.53 -2.08
C GLY A 92 -8.85 7.13 -2.00
N LYS A 93 -8.12 6.12 -1.54
CA LYS A 93 -8.65 4.77 -1.27
C LYS A 93 -8.13 4.11 0.00
N VAL A 94 -6.89 4.37 0.37
CA VAL A 94 -6.19 3.71 1.48
C VAL A 94 -5.58 4.77 2.38
N SER A 95 -5.86 4.71 3.68
CA SER A 95 -5.20 5.57 4.66
C SER A 95 -3.73 5.24 4.78
N VAL A 96 -2.88 6.24 5.03
CA VAL A 96 -1.46 6.01 5.35
C VAL A 96 -1.32 5.08 6.56
N ALA A 97 -2.22 5.18 7.54
CA ALA A 97 -2.21 4.36 8.75
C ALA A 97 -2.46 2.87 8.46
N SER A 98 -3.41 2.55 7.57
CA SER A 98 -3.72 1.17 7.18
C SER A 98 -2.62 0.50 6.35
N THR A 99 -1.74 1.29 5.72
CA THR A 99 -0.57 0.74 5.01
C THR A 99 0.49 0.13 5.92
N ARG A 100 0.55 0.55 7.19
CA ARG A 100 1.57 0.09 8.14
C ARG A 100 1.25 -1.30 8.67
N ILE A 101 2.29 -2.11 8.83
CA ILE A 101 2.24 -3.42 9.49
C ILE A 101 3.51 -3.64 10.31
N GLY A 102 3.45 -4.41 11.39
CA GLY A 102 4.64 -4.79 12.14
C GLY A 102 5.63 -5.59 11.28
N GLY A 103 6.92 -5.47 11.56
CA GLY A 103 7.99 -6.21 10.86
C GLY A 103 8.41 -5.64 9.50
N MET A 104 7.80 -4.54 9.03
CA MET A 104 8.27 -3.83 7.84
C MET A 104 9.66 -3.22 8.08
N THR A 105 10.50 -3.22 7.05
CA THR A 105 11.88 -2.70 7.10
C THR A 105 11.89 -1.19 6.97
N ASP A 106 11.07 -0.63 6.07
CA ASP A 106 10.95 0.82 5.90
C ASP A 106 9.55 1.19 5.39
N HIS A 107 9.13 2.43 5.65
CA HIS A 107 7.88 3.01 5.21
C HIS A 107 8.05 4.48 4.84
N ILE A 108 7.64 4.84 3.62
CA ILE A 108 7.69 6.21 3.12
C ILE A 108 6.31 6.67 2.62
N VAL A 109 6.03 7.96 2.78
CA VAL A 109 4.81 8.60 2.26
C VAL A 109 5.20 9.56 1.15
N LEU A 110 4.57 9.45 -0.01
CA LEU A 110 4.83 10.30 -1.16
C LEU A 110 3.55 11.02 -1.63
N PRO A 111 3.66 12.25 -2.15
CA PRO A 111 2.51 13.02 -2.61
C PRO A 111 1.97 12.45 -3.92
N THR A 112 1.11 11.44 -3.81
CA THR A 112 0.49 10.74 -4.94
C THR A 112 -0.83 10.11 -4.54
N SER A 113 -1.74 9.98 -5.50
CA SER A 113 -3.00 9.29 -5.29
C SER A 113 -2.88 7.81 -5.62
N HIS A 114 -3.85 7.03 -5.15
CA HIS A 114 -3.91 5.59 -5.36
C HIS A 114 -3.82 5.21 -6.83
N THR A 115 -4.56 5.92 -7.70
CA THR A 115 -4.63 5.64 -9.14
C THR A 115 -3.29 5.87 -9.84
N PHE A 116 -2.48 6.81 -9.34
CA PHE A 116 -1.23 7.21 -10.01
C PHE A 116 0.04 6.77 -9.28
N ILE A 117 -0.06 6.10 -8.13
CA ILE A 117 1.11 5.68 -7.34
C ILE A 117 2.10 4.85 -8.16
N MET A 118 1.62 3.96 -9.03
CA MET A 118 2.47 3.12 -9.89
C MET A 118 3.22 3.92 -10.96
N ASN A 119 2.69 5.07 -11.38
CA ASN A 119 3.25 5.90 -12.45
C ASN A 119 4.08 7.08 -11.91
N ASN A 120 4.18 7.23 -10.59
CA ASN A 120 4.93 8.33 -9.98
C ASN A 120 6.45 8.05 -10.07
N PRO A 121 7.26 8.94 -10.69
CA PRO A 121 8.69 8.71 -10.84
C PRO A 121 9.43 8.51 -9.52
N ARG A 122 9.02 9.22 -8.46
CA ARG A 122 9.60 9.04 -7.12
C ARG A 122 9.28 7.65 -6.58
N VAL A 123 8.05 7.17 -6.74
CA VAL A 123 7.68 5.80 -6.31
C VAL A 123 8.52 4.77 -7.05
N MET A 124 8.67 4.89 -8.37
CA MET A 124 9.52 3.96 -9.14
C MET A 124 10.97 3.97 -8.66
N ALA A 125 11.53 5.15 -8.42
CA ALA A 125 12.90 5.29 -7.97
C ALA A 125 13.09 4.74 -6.54
N GLU A 126 12.13 4.95 -5.64
CA GLU A 126 12.11 4.37 -4.30
C GLU A 126 11.98 2.84 -4.31
N VAL A 127 11.19 2.28 -5.23
CA VAL A 127 11.12 0.83 -5.41
C VAL A 127 12.50 0.28 -5.77
N LEU A 128 13.19 0.89 -6.73
CA LEU A 128 14.55 0.47 -7.09
C LEU A 128 15.53 0.63 -5.92
N GLU A 129 15.46 1.74 -5.19
CA GLU A 129 16.30 2.01 -4.04
C GLU A 129 16.11 0.96 -2.94
N PHE A 130 14.86 0.64 -2.59
CA PHE A 130 14.57 -0.38 -1.60
C PHE A 130 15.02 -1.77 -2.04
N LEU A 131 14.74 -2.15 -3.29
CA LEU A 131 15.14 -3.47 -3.81
C LEU A 131 16.66 -3.66 -3.83
N GLN A 132 17.43 -2.58 -3.95
CA GLN A 132 18.90 -2.62 -3.93
C GLN A 132 19.46 -2.54 -2.50
N ASN A 133 18.93 -1.62 -1.69
CA ASN A 133 19.58 -1.18 -0.45
C ASN A 133 18.79 -1.48 0.83
N GLY A 134 17.53 -1.93 0.71
CA GLY A 134 16.70 -2.28 1.86
C GLY A 134 16.07 -1.14 2.63
N ARG A 135 16.17 0.06 2.11
CA ARG A 135 15.61 1.28 2.70
C ARG A 135 15.22 2.23 1.58
N PHE A 136 14.32 3.16 1.88
CA PHE A 136 13.97 4.26 1.00
C PHE A 136 14.94 5.43 1.18
N ASP A 137 15.06 6.28 0.17
CA ASP A 137 15.71 7.58 0.27
C ASP A 137 14.66 8.65 0.57
N HIS A 138 14.46 8.89 1.86
CA HIS A 138 13.46 9.85 2.36
C HIS A 138 13.71 11.30 1.90
N MET A 139 14.88 11.60 1.34
CA MET A 139 15.25 12.92 0.84
C MET A 139 15.20 13.03 -0.68
N MET A 140 14.91 11.93 -1.40
CA MET A 140 14.95 11.91 -2.86
C MET A 140 13.98 12.93 -3.46
N THR A 141 14.55 13.84 -4.24
CA THR A 141 13.81 14.86 -4.99
C THR A 141 13.21 14.27 -6.27
N LEU A 142 12.24 14.98 -6.85
CA LEU A 142 11.69 14.60 -8.15
C LEU A 142 12.77 14.59 -9.24
N SER A 143 13.68 15.57 -9.24
CA SER A 143 14.77 15.66 -10.22
C SER A 143 15.71 14.45 -10.16
N GLU A 144 16.08 14.02 -8.95
CA GLU A 144 16.91 12.82 -8.74
C GLU A 144 16.17 11.56 -9.18
N ALA A 145 14.88 11.43 -8.85
CA ALA A 145 14.06 10.32 -9.29
C ALA A 145 13.97 10.25 -10.83
N LEU A 146 13.71 11.38 -11.50
CA LEU A 146 13.66 11.46 -12.97
C LEU A 146 14.98 11.02 -13.60
N LYS A 147 16.11 11.50 -13.06
CA LYS A 147 17.44 11.11 -13.52
C LYS A 147 17.71 9.62 -13.31
N ARG A 148 17.24 9.02 -12.22
CA ARG A 148 17.43 7.60 -11.95
C ARG A 148 16.61 6.70 -12.88
N ILE A 149 15.39 7.11 -13.24
CA ILE A 149 14.50 6.31 -14.08
C ILE A 149 14.79 6.49 -15.57
N TRP A 150 15.18 7.69 -16.00
CA TRP A 150 15.27 8.06 -17.42
C TRP A 150 16.57 8.76 -17.84
N GLY A 151 17.52 8.97 -16.92
CA GLY A 151 18.84 9.53 -17.22
C GLY A 151 19.87 8.45 -17.48
#